data_AF-A0A7G8DD22-F1
#
_entry.id   AF-A0A7G8DD22-F1
#
_cell.length_a   1.000
_cell.length_b   1.000
_cell.length_c   1.000
_cell.angle_alpha   90.00
_cell.angle_beta   90.00
_cell.angle_gamma   90.00
#
_symmetry.space_group_name_H-M   'P 1'
#
loop_
_entity.id
_entity.type
_entity.pdbx_description
1 polymer ?
#
loop_
_entity_poly.entity_id
_entity_poly.type
_entity_poly.pdbx_seq_one_letter_code
_entity_poly.pdbx_strand_id
1 'polypeptide(L)'
;MNDKHLYKELQLRTGSQAVQELVTHLSDVLNKDPSFAIAATVDSMRALDALLTQHTNADRSSIDMACAVFITALTNASTLGSAKLVHCNPDEQIVDYTNHDDYLME
;
A
#
# COMPACT_ATOMS: atom_id res chain seq x y z
N MET A 1 -11.28 -16.23 6.47
CA MET A 1 -10.34 -17.38 6.33
C MET A 1 -9.62 -17.37 4.97
N ASN A 2 -9.35 -16.20 4.36
CA ASN A 2 -8.93 -16.09 2.94
C ASN A 2 -7.54 -15.49 2.67
N ASP A 3 -6.96 -14.67 3.57
CA ASP A 3 -5.71 -13.96 3.23
C ASP A 3 -4.48 -14.87 3.12
N LYS A 4 -4.39 -15.93 3.93
CA LYS A 4 -3.23 -16.84 3.90
C LYS A 4 -3.14 -17.68 2.62
N HIS A 5 -4.27 -17.94 1.96
CA HIS A 5 -4.30 -18.75 0.74
C HIS A 5 -3.91 -17.89 -0.48
N LEU A 6 -4.43 -16.65 -0.53
CA LEU A 6 -4.09 -15.67 -1.56
C LEU A 6 -2.58 -15.36 -1.58
N TYR A 7 -1.98 -15.19 -0.39
CA TYR A 7 -0.55 -14.90 -0.27
C TYR A 7 0.35 -16.06 -0.76
N LYS A 8 -0.12 -17.31 -0.63
CA LYS A 8 0.58 -18.50 -1.15
C LYS A 8 0.43 -18.66 -2.66
N GLU A 9 -0.73 -18.35 -3.23
CA GLU A 9 -0.91 -18.36 -4.69
C GLU A 9 -0.08 -17.29 -5.38
N LEU A 10 0.06 -16.12 -4.74
CA LEU A 10 0.97 -15.07 -5.19
C LEU A 10 2.44 -15.52 -5.20
N GLN A 11 2.83 -16.43 -4.30
CA GLN A 11 4.19 -17.01 -4.18
C GLN A 11 4.56 -18.07 -5.21
N LEU A 12 3.58 -18.59 -5.95
CA LEU A 12 3.77 -19.65 -6.94
C LEU A 12 3.77 -19.12 -8.38
N ARG A 13 3.63 -17.80 -8.55
CA ARG A 13 3.52 -17.16 -9.87
C ARG A 13 4.89 -16.91 -10.47
N THR A 14 4.95 -17.02 -11.79
CA THR A 14 6.11 -16.52 -12.54
C THR A 14 6.15 -15.00 -12.48
N GLY A 15 7.32 -14.39 -12.62
CA GLY A 15 7.45 -12.93 -12.57
C GLY A 15 6.53 -12.19 -13.55
N SER A 16 6.29 -12.76 -14.73
CA SER A 16 5.33 -12.23 -15.71
C SER A 16 3.89 -12.19 -15.18
N GLN A 17 3.45 -13.24 -14.50
CA GLN A 17 2.10 -13.32 -13.91
C GLN A 17 1.94 -12.35 -12.74
N ALA A 18 2.98 -12.19 -11.90
CA ALA A 18 2.97 -11.23 -10.81
C ALA A 18 2.91 -9.77 -11.31
N VAL A 19 3.64 -9.45 -12.39
CA VAL A 19 3.55 -8.14 -13.05
C VAL A 19 2.15 -7.91 -13.62
N GLN A 20 1.55 -8.91 -14.28
CA GLN A 20 0.22 -8.77 -14.88
C GLN A 20 -0.89 -8.53 -13.84
N GLU A 21 -0.77 -9.14 -12.67
CA GLU A 21 -1.69 -8.92 -11.55
C GLU A 21 -1.54 -7.52 -10.95
N LEU A 22 -0.30 -7.06 -10.75
CA LEU A 22 -0.04 -5.67 -10.33
C LEU A 22 -0.66 -4.66 -11.30
N VAL A 23 -0.50 -4.88 -12.61
CA VAL A 23 -1.11 -4.02 -13.66
C VAL A 23 -2.63 -4.05 -13.59
N THR A 24 -3.24 -5.21 -13.33
CA THR A 24 -4.69 -5.34 -13.17
C THR A 24 -5.18 -4.50 -12.00
N HIS A 25 -4.55 -4.62 -10.83
CA HIS A 25 -4.93 -3.85 -9.64
C HIS A 25 -4.72 -2.33 -9.84
N LEU A 26 -3.63 -1.92 -10.48
CA LEU A 26 -3.39 -0.52 -10.81
C LEU A 26 -4.43 0.04 -11.79
N SER A 27 -4.84 -0.77 -12.76
CA SER A 27 -5.91 -0.38 -13.70
C SER A 27 -7.23 -0.20 -12.95
N ASP A 28 -7.51 -1.04 -11.97
CA ASP A 28 -8.68 -0.90 -11.11
C ASP A 28 -8.64 0.38 -10.26
N VAL A 29 -7.47 0.75 -9.73
CA VAL A 29 -7.29 2.03 -9.00
C VAL A 29 -7.59 3.22 -9.90
N LEU A 30 -7.14 3.20 -11.16
CA LEU A 30 -7.31 4.31 -12.10
C LEU A 30 -8.74 4.46 -12.64
N ASN A 31 -9.48 3.35 -12.76
CA ASN A 31 -10.79 3.34 -13.41
C ASN A 31 -11.98 3.33 -12.43
N LYS A 32 -11.75 3.13 -11.13
CA LYS A 32 -12.80 3.17 -10.11
C LYS A 32 -12.97 4.58 -9.54
N ASP A 33 -14.17 4.86 -9.03
CA ASP A 33 -14.38 6.05 -8.19
C ASP A 33 -13.35 6.02 -7.04
N PRO A 34 -12.69 7.14 -6.74
CA PRO A 34 -11.68 7.21 -5.69
C PRO A 34 -12.14 6.65 -4.33
N SER A 35 -13.44 6.76 -4.03
CA SER A 35 -14.08 6.24 -2.82
C SER A 35 -14.02 4.71 -2.71
N PHE A 36 -13.90 4.00 -3.84
CA PHE A 36 -13.79 2.54 -3.92
C PHE A 36 -12.40 2.05 -4.34
N ALA A 37 -11.48 2.97 -4.66
CA ALA A 37 -10.13 2.64 -5.12
C ALA A 37 -9.23 2.08 -4.00
N ILE A 38 -9.55 2.35 -2.73
CA ILE A 38 -8.73 1.95 -1.56
C ILE A 38 -8.46 0.44 -1.53
N ALA A 39 -9.44 -0.40 -1.85
CA ALA A 39 -9.25 -1.86 -1.88
C ALA A 39 -8.22 -2.26 -2.95
N ALA A 40 -8.33 -1.69 -4.15
CA ALA A 40 -7.39 -1.94 -5.25
C ALA A 40 -5.99 -1.36 -4.95
N THR A 41 -5.91 -0.27 -4.16
CA THR A 41 -4.65 0.30 -3.66
C THR A 41 -3.94 -0.66 -2.70
N VAL A 42 -4.67 -1.32 -1.81
CA VAL A 42 -4.10 -2.35 -0.91
C VAL A 42 -3.67 -3.59 -1.69
N ASP A 43 -4.48 -4.05 -2.65
CA ASP A 43 -4.17 -5.24 -3.46
C ASP A 43 -2.96 -5.02 -4.37
N SER A 44 -2.83 -3.83 -4.97
CA SER A 44 -1.64 -3.48 -5.74
C SER A 44 -0.36 -3.44 -4.89
N MET A 45 -0.43 -2.96 -3.64
CA MET A 45 0.70 -3.03 -2.71
C MET A 45 1.08 -4.48 -2.37
N ARG A 46 0.10 -5.35 -2.12
CA ARG A 46 0.35 -6.78 -1.86
C ARG A 46 0.97 -7.48 -3.07
N ALA A 47 0.51 -7.15 -4.28
CA ALA A 47 1.09 -7.67 -5.51
C ALA A 47 2.54 -7.20 -5.71
N LEU A 48 2.85 -5.94 -5.41
CA LEU A 48 4.21 -5.40 -5.46
C LEU A 48 5.14 -6.06 -4.43
N ASP A 49 4.69 -6.22 -3.18
CA ASP A 49 5.44 -6.89 -2.12
C ASP A 49 5.79 -8.34 -2.50
N ALA A 50 4.81 -9.06 -3.04
CA ALA A 50 5.00 -10.42 -3.53
C ALA A 50 6.00 -10.48 -4.69
N LEU A 51 5.90 -9.57 -5.67
CA LEU A 51 6.81 -9.47 -6.81
C LEU A 51 8.25 -9.21 -6.36
N LEU A 52 8.45 -8.22 -5.49
CA LEU A 52 9.77 -7.84 -4.99
C LEU A 52 10.39 -8.97 -4.16
N THR A 53 9.61 -9.60 -3.28
CA THR A 53 10.08 -10.69 -2.41
C THR A 53 10.51 -11.93 -3.21
N GLN A 54 9.85 -12.23 -4.33
CA GLN A 54 10.11 -13.45 -5.10
C GLN A 54 11.13 -13.26 -6.22
N HIS A 55 11.21 -12.06 -6.80
CA HIS A 55 11.96 -11.83 -8.03
C HIS A 55 13.10 -10.82 -7.87
N THR A 56 13.38 -10.38 -6.66
CA THR A 56 14.57 -9.57 -6.35
C THR A 56 15.35 -10.17 -5.20
N ASN A 57 16.62 -9.80 -5.09
CA ASN A 57 17.46 -10.13 -3.94
C ASN A 57 17.56 -8.97 -2.94
N ALA A 58 16.58 -8.04 -2.98
CA ALA A 58 16.54 -6.92 -2.05
C ALA A 58 16.30 -7.41 -0.62
N ASP A 59 16.90 -6.75 0.35
CA ASP A 59 16.63 -7.02 1.75
C ASP A 59 15.19 -6.61 2.11
N ARG A 60 14.64 -7.21 3.17
CA ARG A 60 13.24 -6.98 3.56
C ARG A 60 12.97 -5.51 3.90
N SER A 61 13.94 -4.78 4.47
CA SER A 61 13.76 -3.37 4.82
C SER A 61 13.62 -2.48 3.59
N SER A 62 14.38 -2.77 2.52
CA SER A 62 14.23 -2.12 1.22
C SER A 62 12.88 -2.40 0.57
N ILE A 63 12.39 -3.64 0.66
CA ILE A 63 11.07 -4.03 0.14
C ILE A 63 9.96 -3.31 0.90
N ASP A 64 10.00 -3.32 2.23
CA ASP A 64 9.01 -2.65 3.08
C ASP A 64 8.97 -1.15 2.80
N MET A 65 10.13 -0.51 2.63
CA MET A 65 10.22 0.91 2.23
C MET A 65 9.63 1.15 0.84
N ALA A 66 9.93 0.31 -0.14
CA ALA A 66 9.37 0.44 -1.49
C ALA A 66 7.84 0.32 -1.48
N CYS A 67 7.29 -0.65 -0.75
CA CYS A 67 5.85 -0.82 -0.58
C CYS A 67 5.22 0.37 0.16
N ALA A 68 5.88 0.91 1.19
CA ALA A 68 5.42 2.08 1.93
C ALA A 68 5.37 3.34 1.05
N VAL A 69 6.40 3.58 0.23
CA VAL A 69 6.42 4.70 -0.73
C VAL A 69 5.33 4.53 -1.78
N PHE A 70 5.17 3.32 -2.30
CA PHE A 70 4.19 3.00 -3.32
C PHE A 70 2.75 3.22 -2.85
N ILE A 71 2.38 2.66 -1.69
CA ILE A 71 1.02 2.82 -1.15
C ILE A 71 0.73 4.29 -0.81
N THR A 72 1.70 5.02 -0.24
CA THR A 72 1.55 6.45 0.08
C THR A 72 1.29 7.27 -1.18
N ALA A 73 2.05 7.02 -2.25
CA ALA A 73 1.86 7.71 -3.52
C ALA A 73 0.47 7.42 -4.12
N LEU A 74 0.02 6.16 -4.08
CA LEU A 74 -1.31 5.80 -4.56
C LEU A 74 -2.43 6.42 -3.73
N THR A 75 -2.33 6.39 -2.40
CA THR A 75 -3.32 7.03 -1.51
C THR A 75 -3.41 8.54 -1.76
N ASN A 76 -2.27 9.21 -1.96
CA ASN A 76 -2.25 10.64 -2.29
C ASN A 76 -2.83 10.93 -3.67
N ALA A 77 -2.65 10.03 -4.64
CA ALA A 77 -3.25 10.16 -5.96
C ALA A 77 -4.77 9.92 -5.94
N SER A 78 -5.25 9.07 -5.04
CA SER A 78 -6.67 8.69 -4.92
C SER A 78 -7.45 9.52 -3.90
N THR A 79 -6.84 10.47 -3.19
CA THR A 79 -7.54 11.28 -2.18
C THR A 79 -7.17 12.75 -2.31
N LEU A 80 -8.00 13.63 -1.73
CA LEU A 80 -7.67 15.06 -1.62
C LEU A 80 -6.72 15.34 -0.44
N GLY A 81 -6.43 14.33 0.38
CA GLY A 81 -5.52 14.42 1.52
C GLY A 81 -4.06 14.22 1.11
N SER A 82 -3.15 14.53 2.03
CA SER A 82 -1.72 14.26 1.86
C SER A 82 -1.25 13.37 3.01
N ALA A 83 -0.93 12.12 2.69
CA ALA A 83 -0.20 11.21 3.54
C ALA A 83 1.31 11.42 3.37
N LYS A 84 2.04 11.36 4.48
CA LYS A 84 3.50 11.42 4.53
C LYS A 84 4.02 10.17 5.24
N LEU A 85 5.08 9.59 4.70
CA LEU A 85 5.83 8.57 5.41
C LEU A 85 6.57 9.19 6.58
N VAL A 86 6.23 8.75 7.78
CA VAL A 86 6.93 9.10 9.01
C VAL A 86 7.71 7.87 9.44
N HIS A 87 9.02 8.02 9.64
CA HIS A 87 9.80 6.96 10.26
C HIS A 87 9.45 6.93 11.74
N CYS A 88 8.95 5.79 12.19
CA CYS A 88 8.49 5.63 13.56
C CYS A 88 9.52 4.77 14.24
N ASN A 89 10.25 5.36 15.17
CA ASN A 89 11.01 4.57 16.12
C ASN A 89 10.00 3.66 16.83
N PRO A 90 10.24 2.34 17.01
CA PRO A 90 9.29 1.45 17.70
C PRO A 90 8.84 1.94 19.09
N ASP A 91 9.59 2.85 19.71
CA ASP A 91 9.27 3.50 20.99
C ASP A 91 8.46 4.80 20.86
N GLU A 92 8.35 5.37 19.66
CA GLU A 92 7.55 6.56 19.36
C GLU A 92 6.20 6.13 18.81
N GLN A 93 5.18 6.10 19.66
CA GLN A 93 3.80 6.10 19.20
C GLN A 93 3.59 7.31 18.29
N ILE A 94 3.23 7.07 17.02
CA ILE A 94 2.67 8.13 16.19
C ILE A 94 1.31 8.48 16.79
N VAL A 95 1.27 9.57 17.55
CA VAL A 95 0.00 10.19 17.92
C VAL A 95 -0.26 11.26 16.87
N ASP A 96 -1.22 10.99 15.98
CA ASP A 96 -1.70 11.97 15.03
C ASP A 96 -2.54 13.01 15.80
N TYR A 97 -1.94 14.17 16.11
CA TYR A 97 -2.63 15.29 16.77
C TYR A 97 -3.38 16.18 15.78
N THR A 98 -3.57 15.77 14.53
CA THR A 98 -4.33 16.54 13.54
C THR A 98 -5.85 16.31 13.66
N ASN A 99 -6.36 16.32 14.90
CA ASN A 99 -7.73 16.77 15.15
C ASN A 99 -7.58 18.19 15.68
N HIS A 100 -7.60 19.18 14.78
CA HIS A 100 -7.75 20.56 15.21
C HIS A 100 -9.10 20.65 15.93
N ASP A 101 -9.04 20.91 17.23
CA ASP A 101 -10.17 21.18 18.07
C ASP A 101 -11.07 22.26 17.43
N ASP A 102 -12.19 21.84 16.84
CA ASP A 102 -13.38 22.68 16.63
C ASP A 102 -14.13 22.96 17.95
N TYR A 103 -13.43 22.89 19.08
CA TYR A 103 -13.95 23.25 20.39
C TYR A 103 -12.99 24.23 21.03
N LEU A 104 -13.12 25.52 20.70
CA LEU A 104 -12.87 26.67 21.58
C LEU A 104 -13.18 27.96 20.78
N MET A 105 -14.45 28.22 20.51
CA MET A 105 -14.95 29.57 20.26
C MET A 105 -16.31 29.71 20.97
N GLU A 106 -16.22 30.28 22.17
CA GLU A 106 -17.24 30.93 23.02
C GLU A 106 -18.40 30.10 23.61
#